data_AF-A0A2I0IC40-F1
#
_entry.id   AF-A0A2I0IC40-F1
#
_cell.length_a   1.000
_cell.length_b   1.000
_cell.length_c   1.000
_cell.angle_alpha   90.00
_cell.angle_beta   90.00
_cell.angle_gamma   90.00
#
_symmetry.space_group_name_H-M   'P 1'
#
loop_
_entity.id
_entity.type
_entity.pdbx_description
1 polymer ?
#
loop_
_entity_poly.entity_id
_entity_poly.type
_entity_poly.pdbx_seq_one_letter_code
_entity_poly.pdbx_strand_id
1 'polypeptide(L)'
;MNIDAASVQNLEIIEPFHSALLGTSNKKRSLFHMLKTTKTIGGTRLLRANLLQPLKDIETIKARLDCLDELMSNEKLFFGLSQVLRKFPKETG
;
A
#
# COMPACT_ATOMS: atom_id res chain seq x y z
N MET A 1 -5.69 -13.77 5.72
CA MET A 1 -5.25 -13.85 7.13
C MET A 1 -5.74 -12.61 7.81
N ASN A 2 -6.51 -12.67 8.88
CA ASN A 2 -6.94 -11.46 9.57
C ASN A 2 -5.93 -11.10 10.65
N ILE A 3 -5.36 -9.90 10.58
CA ILE A 3 -4.51 -9.35 11.65
C ILE A 3 -5.45 -8.68 12.66
N ASP A 4 -5.35 -9.06 13.93
CA ASP A 4 -6.18 -8.48 14.98
C ASP A 4 -5.87 -7.00 15.20
N ALA A 5 -6.82 -6.27 15.79
CA ALA A 5 -6.72 -4.82 15.96
C ALA A 5 -5.53 -4.38 16.83
N ALA A 6 -5.17 -5.15 17.86
CA ALA A 6 -4.05 -4.82 18.72
C ALA A 6 -2.72 -4.93 17.95
N SER A 7 -2.56 -6.01 17.17
CA SER A 7 -1.40 -6.17 16.27
C SER A 7 -1.34 -5.08 15.19
N VAL A 8 -2.47 -4.72 14.57
CA VAL A 8 -2.54 -3.61 13.58
C VAL A 8 -2.04 -2.29 14.17
N GLN A 9 -2.42 -2.00 15.41
CA GLN A 9 -2.03 -0.77 16.11
C GLN A 9 -0.55 -0.81 16.57
N ASN A 10 -0.14 -1.90 17.22
CA ASN A 10 1.20 -2.05 17.78
C ASN A 10 2.30 -2.06 16.71
N LEU A 11 1.99 -2.58 15.52
CA LEU A 11 2.90 -2.60 14.37
C LEU A 11 2.75 -1.36 13.48
N GLU A 12 1.91 -0.40 13.86
CA GLU A 12 1.64 0.82 13.08
C GLU A 12 1.34 0.50 11.60
N ILE A 13 0.53 -0.54 11.34
CA ILE A 13 0.28 -1.01 9.96
C ILE A 13 -0.42 0.08 9.14
N ILE A 14 -1.33 0.81 9.78
CA ILE A 14 -2.23 1.76 9.12
C ILE A 14 -2.01 3.20 9.57
N GLU A 15 -2.05 3.43 10.89
CA GLU A 15 -1.82 4.75 11.49
C GLU A 15 -0.60 4.66 12.42
N PRO A 16 0.26 5.71 12.47
CA PRO A 16 1.38 5.75 13.40
C PRO A 16 0.91 5.97 14.85
N PHE A 17 1.69 5.53 15.84
CA PHE A 17 1.43 5.84 17.24
C PHE A 17 1.79 7.31 17.55
N HIS A 18 1.03 7.93 18.46
CA HIS A 18 0.97 9.36 18.76
C HIS A 18 2.32 10.12 18.68
N SER A 19 2.33 11.24 17.95
CA SER A 19 3.53 12.07 17.66
C SER A 19 3.96 13.02 18.79
N ALA A 20 3.39 12.91 19.99
CA ALA A 20 3.50 13.96 21.02
C ALA A 20 4.71 13.81 21.98
N LEU A 21 5.36 12.64 22.06
CA LEU A 21 6.33 12.36 23.13
C LEU A 21 7.80 12.57 22.77
N LEU A 22 8.13 12.81 21.50
CA LEU A 22 9.53 12.95 21.06
C LEU A 22 9.63 14.11 20.10
N GLY A 23 10.08 15.26 20.62
CA GLY A 23 10.22 16.56 19.93
C GLY A 23 11.25 16.59 18.78
N THR A 24 11.17 15.63 17.87
CA THR A 24 11.95 15.60 16.63
C THR A 24 10.99 15.73 15.45
N SER A 25 11.31 16.60 14.48
CA SER A 25 10.45 16.92 13.34
C SER A 25 10.33 15.80 12.29
N ASN A 26 10.66 14.56 12.66
CA ASN A 26 10.50 13.39 11.80
C ASN A 26 9.04 12.93 11.86
N LYS A 27 8.26 13.26 10.81
CA LYS A 27 6.90 12.75 10.61
C LYS A 27 6.95 11.21 10.62
N LYS A 28 6.62 10.57 11.75
CA LYS A 28 6.44 9.11 11.81
C LYS A 28 5.43 8.69 10.74
N ARG A 29 5.76 7.66 9.96
CA ARG A 29 4.90 7.10 8.90
C ARG A 29 4.64 5.63 9.23
N SER A 30 3.36 5.26 9.37
CA SER A 30 2.91 3.86 9.39
C SER A 30 3.38 3.10 8.13
N LEU A 31 3.32 1.77 8.13
CA LEU A 31 3.57 0.96 6.94
C LEU A 31 2.70 1.38 5.73
N PHE A 32 1.40 1.60 5.94
CA PHE A 32 0.49 2.08 4.89
C PHE A 32 0.97 3.39 4.25
N HIS A 33 1.30 4.39 5.06
CA HIS A 33 1.85 5.67 4.59
C HIS A 33 3.18 5.53 3.84
N MET A 34 4.03 4.56 4.20
CA MET A 34 5.27 4.28 3.48
C MET A 34 5.00 3.69 2.08
N LEU A 35 4.06 2.74 1.99
CA LEU A 35 3.78 1.99 0.76
C LEU A 35 2.75 2.66 -0.18
N LYS A 36 1.99 3.65 0.30
CA LYS A 36 0.93 4.33 -0.47
C LYS A 36 1.48 5.20 -1.59
N THR A 37 1.86 4.56 -2.69
CA THR A 37 2.31 5.19 -3.94
C THR A 37 1.28 5.05 -5.08
N THR A 38 0.12 4.43 -4.77
CA THR A 38 -1.02 4.18 -5.65
C THR A 38 -1.54 5.46 -6.30
N LYS A 39 -2.00 5.35 -7.56
CA LYS A 39 -2.48 6.52 -8.35
C LYS A 39 -3.99 6.72 -8.31
N THR A 40 -4.74 5.74 -7.83
CA THR A 40 -6.20 5.77 -7.76
C THR A 40 -6.69 5.57 -6.32
N ILE A 41 -7.90 6.08 -6.03
CA ILE A 41 -8.56 5.88 -4.73
C ILE A 41 -8.86 4.39 -4.53
N GLY A 42 -9.36 3.71 -5.56
CA GLY A 42 -9.58 2.27 -5.55
C GLY A 42 -8.31 1.48 -5.20
N GLY A 43 -7.18 1.83 -5.82
CA GLY A 43 -5.89 1.21 -5.51
C GLY A 43 -5.44 1.48 -4.07
N THR A 44 -5.69 2.68 -3.55
CA THR A 44 -5.40 3.03 -2.15
C THR A 44 -6.23 2.21 -1.16
N ARG A 45 -7.53 2.03 -1.45
CA ARG A 45 -8.43 1.16 -0.66
C ARG A 45 -7.98 -0.29 -0.72
N LEU A 46 -7.60 -0.79 -1.89
CA LEU A 46 -7.10 -2.14 -2.08
C LEU A 46 -5.78 -2.38 -1.34
N LEU A 47 -4.84 -1.43 -1.38
CA LEU A 47 -3.59 -1.50 -0.60
C LEU A 47 -3.89 -1.63 0.89
N ARG A 48 -4.79 -0.80 1.42
CA ARG A 48 -5.20 -0.86 2.83
C ARG A 48 -5.77 -2.24 3.19
N ALA A 49 -6.64 -2.79 2.34
CA ALA A 49 -7.21 -4.12 2.53
C ALA A 49 -6.15 -5.23 2.50
N ASN A 50 -5.19 -5.16 1.55
CA ASN A 50 -4.11 -6.13 1.44
C ASN A 50 -3.18 -6.13 2.66
N LEU A 51 -2.93 -4.97 3.27
CA LEU A 51 -2.12 -4.87 4.50
C LEU A 51 -2.85 -5.42 5.73
N LEU A 52 -4.16 -5.18 5.83
CA LEU A 52 -4.99 -5.69 6.93
C LEU A 52 -5.29 -7.19 6.78
N GLN A 53 -5.35 -7.68 5.54
CA GLN A 53 -5.66 -9.07 5.21
C GLN A 53 -4.60 -9.69 4.29
N PRO A 54 -3.41 -10.03 4.80
CA PRO A 54 -2.41 -10.71 3.99
C PRO A 54 -2.94 -12.04 3.43
N LEU A 55 -2.47 -12.37 2.23
CA LEU A 55 -2.78 -13.63 1.58
C LEU A 55 -2.16 -14.81 2.33
N LYS A 56 -2.78 -15.98 2.21
CA LYS A 56 -2.24 -17.26 2.68
C LYS A 56 -2.06 -18.28 1.55
N ASP A 57 -2.70 -18.03 0.41
CA ASP A 57 -2.63 -18.91 -0.74
C ASP A 57 -1.33 -18.67 -1.51
N ILE A 58 -0.53 -19.73 -1.66
CA ILE A 58 0.82 -19.64 -2.21
C ILE A 58 0.81 -19.29 -3.69
N GLU A 59 -0.13 -19.81 -4.46
CA GLU A 59 -0.19 -19.58 -5.90
C GLU A 59 -0.63 -18.13 -6.20
N THR A 60 -1.57 -17.60 -5.42
CA THR A 60 -1.93 -16.17 -5.50
C THR A 60 -0.76 -15.27 -5.11
N ILE A 61 0.06 -15.66 -4.12
CA ILE A 61 1.26 -14.90 -3.74
C ILE A 61 2.28 -14.90 -4.88
N LYS A 62 2.56 -16.06 -5.48
CA LYS A 62 3.48 -16.18 -6.63
C LYS A 62 3.00 -15.36 -7.82
N ALA A 63 1.72 -15.44 -8.17
CA ALA A 63 1.15 -14.63 -9.26
C ALA A 63 1.33 -13.12 -9.04
N ARG A 64 1.28 -12.64 -7.79
CA ARG A 64 1.61 -11.23 -7.48
C ARG A 64 3.08 -10.91 -7.66
N LEU A 65 3.98 -11.83 -7.30
CA LEU A 65 5.42 -11.67 -7.48
C LEU A 65 5.79 -11.68 -8.97
N ASP A 66 5.25 -12.60 -9.75
CA ASP A 66 5.47 -12.67 -11.21
C ASP A 66 5.01 -11.38 -11.91
N CYS A 67 3.85 -10.83 -11.49
CA CYS A 67 3.37 -9.55 -11.99
C CYS A 67 4.31 -8.38 -11.65
N LEU A 68 4.93 -8.39 -10.45
CA LEU A 68 5.94 -7.39 -10.10
C LEU A 68 7.18 -7.52 -10.97
N ASP A 69 7.65 -8.75 -11.21
CA ASP A 69 8.83 -9.00 -12.05
C ASP A 69 8.60 -8.55 -13.49
N GLU A 70 7.41 -8.77 -14.05
CA GLU A 70 7.03 -8.26 -15.37
C GLU A 70 7.05 -6.72 -15.42
N LEU A 71 6.45 -6.07 -14.41
CA LEU A 71 6.42 -4.60 -14.33
C LEU A 71 7.81 -3.99 -14.12
N MET A 72 8.67 -4.65 -13.34
CA MET A 72 10.05 -4.19 -13.11
C MET A 72 10.94 -4.41 -14.34
N SER A 73 10.70 -5.48 -15.10
CA SER A 73 11.48 -5.83 -16.29
C SER A 73 11.04 -5.06 -17.55
N ASN A 74 9.84 -4.46 -17.55
CA ASN A 74 9.30 -3.72 -18.68
C ASN A 74 8.96 -2.27 -18.29
N GLU A 75 9.98 -1.41 -18.28
CA GLU A 75 9.87 0.00 -17.92
C GLU A 75 8.83 0.78 -18.75
N LYS A 76 8.73 0.47 -20.05
CA LYS A 76 7.75 1.09 -20.96
C LYS A 76 6.32 0.77 -20.53
N LEU A 77 6.04 -0.49 -20.18
CA LEU A 77 4.74 -0.91 -19.65
C LEU A 77 4.46 -0.19 -18.33
N PHE A 78 5.41 -0.18 -17.40
CA PHE A 78 5.25 0.45 -16.08
C PHE A 78 4.91 1.94 -16.19
N PHE A 79 5.66 2.70 -16.98
CA PHE A 79 5.39 4.13 -17.15
C PHE A 79 4.11 4.41 -17.94
N GLY A 80 3.83 3.61 -18.99
CA GLY A 80 2.59 3.70 -19.75
C GLY A 80 1.36 3.53 -18.86
N LEU A 81 1.32 2.45 -18.08
CA LEU A 81 0.25 2.20 -17.11
C LEU A 81 0.18 3.30 -16.05
N SER A 82 1.31 3.72 -15.49
CA SER A 82 1.38 4.78 -14.49
C SER A 82 0.81 6.11 -14.99
N GLN A 83 1.01 6.45 -16.27
CA GLN A 83 0.44 7.65 -16.87
C GLN A 83 -1.08 7.52 -17.06
N VAL A 84 -1.55 6.36 -17.53
CA VAL A 84 -2.99 6.12 -17.72
C VAL A 84 -3.73 6.16 -16.38
N LEU A 85 -3.21 5.50 -15.35
CA LEU A 85 -3.84 5.46 -14.02
C LEU A 85 -3.98 6.84 -13.37
N ARG A 86 -3.09 7.80 -13.67
CA ARG A 86 -3.20 9.18 -13.15
C ARG A 86 -4.37 9.97 -13.73
N LYS A 87 -4.91 9.55 -14.88
CA LYS A 87 -6.05 10.19 -15.53
C LYS A 87 -7.40 9.77 -14.96
N PHE A 88 -7.41 8.74 -14.12
CA PHE A 88 -8.64 8.28 -13.47
C PHE A 88 -9.21 9.38 -12.57
N PRO A 89 -10.54 9.52 -12.50
CA PRO A 89 -11.16 10.51 -11.65
C PRO A 89 -10.75 10.29 -10.20
N LYS A 90 -10.37 11.39 -9.55
CA LYS A 90 -10.30 11.45 -8.09
C LYS A 90 -11.71 11.81 -7.67
N GLU A 91 -12.48 10.84 -7.17
CA GLU A 91 -13.82 11.15 -6.68
C GLU A 91 -13.75 12.32 -5.70
N THR A 92 -14.47 13.39 -6.04
CA THR A 92 -14.74 14.52 -5.15
C THR A 92 -15.81 14.06 -4.17
N GLY A 93 -15.40 13.76 -2.94
CA GLY A 93 -16.30 13.75 -1.80
C GLY A 93 -16.60 15.19 -1.38
#